data_AF-A0A367RJ35-F1
#
_entry.id   AF-A0A367RJ35-F1
#
_cell.length_a   1.000
_cell.length_b   1.000
_cell.length_c   1.000
_cell.angle_alpha   90.00
_cell.angle_beta   90.00
_cell.angle_gamma   90.00
#
_symmetry.space_group_name_H-M   'P 1'
#
loop_
_entity.id
_entity.type
_entity.pdbx_description
1 polymer ?
#
loop_
_entity_poly.entity_id
_entity_poly.type
_entity_poly.pdbx_seq_one_letter_code
_entity_poly.pdbx_strand_id
1 'polypeptide(L)'
;MKSYTDIYEDYHKNVYLYAEKEYSWYKQADNLKDAVRKAFLSEDEQGKVHPHQRRVGRQRLALAADIALKHLDTQCVIDFDNFNSIYQFVQDVRNKIEGFGELANYDVALRITKYLGFELQEVYLHAGVTIGFRALGLNVEERDIIPVEYFPEPFNLLSGDHLENLLCIYKEMLDHSSAELAITCICTKINYYCTNKNGCI
;
A
#
# COMPACT_ATOMS: atom_id res chain seq x y z
N MET A 1 -21.37 -7.59 18.22
CA MET A 1 -20.75 -6.44 17.56
C MET A 1 -19.36 -6.31 18.17
N LYS A 2 -18.32 -6.49 17.35
CA LYS A 2 -16.93 -6.29 17.80
C LYS A 2 -16.63 -4.79 17.82
N SER A 3 -15.90 -4.30 18.81
CA SER A 3 -15.37 -2.93 18.80
C SER A 3 -14.21 -2.81 17.80
N TYR A 4 -13.75 -1.59 17.52
CA TYR A 4 -12.51 -1.40 16.74
C TYR A 4 -11.29 -1.95 17.48
N THR A 5 -11.26 -1.85 18.81
CA THR A 5 -10.23 -2.47 19.64
C THR A 5 -10.20 -4.00 19.46
N ASP A 6 -11.36 -4.66 19.49
CA ASP A 6 -11.45 -6.11 19.27
C ASP A 6 -10.92 -6.52 17.88
N ILE A 7 -11.21 -5.71 16.84
CA ILE A 7 -10.75 -5.96 15.47
C ILE A 7 -9.23 -5.74 15.37
N TYR A 8 -8.71 -4.68 15.97
CA TYR A 8 -7.29 -4.35 15.98
C TYR A 8 -6.46 -5.41 16.69
N GLU A 9 -6.90 -5.87 17.87
CA GLU A 9 -6.21 -6.92 18.62
C GLU A 9 -6.22 -8.26 17.88
N ASP A 10 -7.36 -8.61 17.26
CA ASP A 10 -7.46 -9.82 16.44
C ASP A 10 -6.55 -9.76 15.21
N TYR A 11 -6.48 -8.60 14.55
CA TYR A 11 -5.57 -8.35 13.44
C TYR A 11 -4.10 -8.51 13.85
N HIS A 12 -3.70 -7.91 14.98
CA HIS A 12 -2.34 -8.05 15.52
C HIS A 12 -1.97 -9.51 15.79
N LYS A 13 -2.89 -10.24 16.41
CA LYS A 13 -2.68 -11.64 16.78
C LYS A 13 -2.60 -12.57 15.57
N ASN A 14 -3.47 -12.37 14.58
CA ASN A 14 -3.72 -13.36 13.54
C ASN A 14 -3.14 -13.00 12.16
N VAL A 15 -2.85 -11.72 11.91
CA VAL A 15 -2.42 -11.24 10.58
C VAL A 15 -1.10 -10.49 10.65
N TYR A 16 -0.96 -9.53 11.55
CA TYR A 16 0.21 -8.64 11.62
C TYR A 16 1.53 -9.41 11.68
N LEU A 17 1.65 -10.37 12.60
CA LEU A 17 2.87 -11.16 12.77
C LEU A 17 3.22 -12.00 11.54
N TYR A 18 2.21 -12.49 10.82
CA TYR A 18 2.43 -13.25 9.59
C TYR A 18 2.89 -12.33 8.45
N ALA A 19 2.28 -11.15 8.31
CA ALA A 19 2.68 -10.14 7.33
C ALA A 19 4.11 -9.63 7.62
N GLU A 20 4.44 -9.32 8.87
CA GLU A 20 5.80 -8.90 9.23
C GLU A 20 6.83 -10.00 9.02
N LYS A 21 6.48 -11.28 9.23
CA LYS A 21 7.35 -12.39 8.87
C LYS A 21 7.60 -12.41 7.35
N GLU A 22 6.57 -12.25 6.53
CA GLU A 22 6.72 -12.13 5.08
C GLU A 22 7.61 -10.94 4.70
N TYR A 23 7.39 -9.77 5.30
CA TYR A 23 8.20 -8.59 5.02
C TYR A 23 9.65 -8.74 5.48
N SER A 24 9.91 -9.51 6.54
CA SER A 24 11.27 -9.79 7.01
C SER A 24 12.15 -10.44 5.96
N TRP A 25 11.56 -11.25 5.07
CA TRP A 25 12.27 -11.85 3.94
C TRP A 25 12.77 -10.79 2.95
N TYR A 26 11.94 -9.79 2.64
CA TYR A 26 12.28 -8.71 1.73
C TYR A 26 13.28 -7.71 2.33
N LYS A 27 13.29 -7.56 3.66
CA LYS A 27 14.29 -6.76 4.39
C LYS A 27 15.72 -7.32 4.27
N GLN A 28 15.88 -8.62 3.97
CA GLN A 28 17.17 -9.33 3.95
C GLN A 28 17.83 -9.39 2.56
N ALA A 29 17.50 -8.49 1.65
CA ALA A 29 18.19 -8.43 0.36
C ALA A 29 19.63 -7.90 0.51
N ASP A 30 20.56 -8.43 -0.29
CA ASP A 30 21.99 -8.10 -0.16
C ASP A 30 22.29 -6.65 -0.58
N ASN A 31 21.55 -6.16 -1.58
CA ASN A 31 21.68 -4.83 -2.17
C ASN A 31 20.38 -4.46 -2.90
N LEU A 32 20.29 -3.22 -3.39
CA LEU A 32 19.09 -2.73 -4.07
C LEU A 32 18.69 -3.56 -5.30
N LYS A 33 19.66 -4.04 -6.09
CA LYS A 33 19.35 -4.89 -7.26
C LYS A 33 18.75 -6.22 -6.83
N ASP A 34 19.30 -6.84 -5.78
CA ASP A 34 18.71 -8.06 -5.22
C ASP A 34 17.31 -7.81 -4.64
N ALA A 35 17.10 -6.68 -3.96
CA ALA A 35 15.79 -6.29 -3.43
C ALA A 35 14.74 -6.14 -4.53
N VAL A 36 15.06 -5.41 -5.60
CA VAL A 36 14.18 -5.23 -6.75
C VAL A 36 13.91 -6.57 -7.43
N ARG A 37 14.95 -7.38 -7.65
CA ARG A 37 14.79 -8.72 -8.23
C ARG A 37 13.86 -9.59 -7.39
N LYS A 38 14.09 -9.69 -6.08
CA LYS A 38 13.25 -10.47 -5.14
C LYS A 38 11.80 -9.98 -5.15
N ALA A 39 11.59 -8.67 -5.10
CA ALA A 39 10.26 -8.08 -5.13
C ALA A 39 9.50 -8.48 -6.41
N PHE A 40 10.11 -8.32 -7.59
CA PHE A 40 9.47 -8.68 -8.86
C PHE A 40 9.25 -10.17 -9.06
N LEU A 41 10.15 -11.02 -8.56
CA LEU A 41 9.92 -12.48 -8.55
C LEU A 41 8.75 -12.87 -7.65
N SER A 42 8.48 -12.06 -6.61
CA SER A 42 7.39 -12.26 -5.66
C SER A 42 7.43 -13.65 -5.03
N GLU A 43 8.63 -14.07 -4.61
CA GLU A 43 8.91 -15.35 -3.98
C GLU A 43 9.14 -15.18 -2.49
N ASP A 44 8.67 -16.14 -1.69
CA ASP A 44 8.96 -16.25 -0.26
C ASP A 44 10.36 -16.84 0.02
N GLU A 45 10.69 -17.01 1.29
CA GLU A 45 11.97 -17.60 1.75
C GLU A 45 12.21 -19.02 1.24
N GLN A 46 11.17 -19.72 0.76
CA GLN A 46 11.26 -21.06 0.14
C GLN A 46 11.29 -21.02 -1.40
N GLY A 47 11.34 -19.84 -2.02
CA GLY A 47 11.30 -19.70 -3.48
C GLY A 47 9.92 -19.95 -4.09
N LYS A 48 8.85 -19.89 -3.28
CA LYS A 48 7.48 -20.09 -3.74
C LYS A 48 6.83 -18.74 -4.02
N VAL A 49 6.13 -18.66 -5.16
CA VAL A 49 5.43 -17.42 -5.54
C VAL A 49 4.24 -17.18 -4.61
N HIS A 50 4.14 -15.96 -4.09
CA HIS A 50 3.03 -15.51 -3.25
C HIS A 50 1.69 -15.81 -3.92
N PRO A 51 0.67 -16.27 -3.16
CA PRO A 51 -0.63 -16.63 -3.72
C PRO A 51 -1.23 -15.57 -4.65
N HIS A 52 -1.11 -14.29 -4.30
CA HIS A 52 -1.64 -13.17 -5.09
C HIS A 52 -0.98 -13.04 -6.47
N GLN A 53 0.29 -13.43 -6.60
CA GLN A 53 1.07 -13.28 -7.84
C GLN A 53 1.04 -14.53 -8.74
N ARG A 54 0.45 -15.65 -8.28
CA ARG A 54 0.37 -16.89 -9.07
C ARG A 54 -0.33 -16.71 -10.41
N ARG A 55 -1.33 -15.82 -10.48
CA ARG A 55 -2.07 -15.54 -11.72
C ARG A 55 -1.25 -14.75 -12.75
N VAL A 56 -0.27 -13.96 -12.31
CA VAL A 56 0.69 -13.29 -13.21
C VAL A 56 1.56 -14.36 -13.89
N GLY A 57 2.02 -15.33 -13.09
CA GLY A 57 2.77 -16.49 -13.55
C GLY A 57 4.28 -16.27 -13.56
N ARG A 58 5.04 -17.32 -13.22
CA ARG A 58 6.51 -17.27 -13.02
C ARG A 58 7.28 -16.66 -14.19
N GLN A 59 6.91 -17.01 -15.42
CA GLN A 59 7.60 -16.51 -16.61
C GLN A 59 7.46 -14.99 -16.76
N ARG A 60 6.26 -14.44 -16.47
CA ARG A 60 6.03 -13.00 -16.53
C ARG A 60 6.72 -12.26 -15.38
N LEU A 61 6.72 -12.83 -14.19
CA LEU A 61 7.44 -12.28 -13.03
C LEU A 61 8.96 -12.23 -13.28
N ALA A 62 9.53 -13.29 -13.85
CA ALA A 62 10.94 -13.31 -14.25
C ALA A 62 11.25 -12.26 -15.32
N LEU A 63 10.42 -12.16 -16.36
CA LEU A 63 10.56 -11.11 -17.38
C LEU A 63 10.47 -9.70 -16.76
N ALA A 64 9.57 -9.50 -15.78
CA ALA A 64 9.46 -8.24 -15.05
C ALA A 64 10.72 -7.91 -14.26
N ALA A 65 11.28 -8.88 -13.55
CA ALA A 65 12.54 -8.72 -12.84
C ALA A 65 13.67 -8.33 -13.80
N ASP A 66 13.80 -8.99 -14.94
CA ASP A 66 14.84 -8.68 -15.94
C ASP A 66 14.69 -7.26 -16.51
N ILE A 67 13.46 -6.85 -16.82
CA ILE A 67 13.17 -5.49 -17.30
C ILE A 67 13.49 -4.45 -16.22
N ALA A 68 13.12 -4.72 -14.96
CA ALA A 68 13.37 -3.83 -13.84
C ALA A 68 14.87 -3.64 -13.57
N LEU A 69 15.65 -4.72 -13.60
CA LEU A 69 17.10 -4.68 -13.42
C LEU A 69 17.78 -3.90 -14.55
N LYS A 70 17.37 -4.15 -15.80
CA LYS A 70 17.84 -3.36 -16.94
C LYS A 70 17.48 -1.88 -16.78
N HIS A 71 16.30 -1.59 -16.25
CA HIS A 71 15.86 -0.22 -16.04
C HIS A 71 16.75 0.51 -15.01
N LEU A 72 17.03 -0.15 -13.87
CA LEU A 72 17.98 0.31 -12.86
C LEU A 72 19.37 0.58 -13.44
N ASP A 73 19.87 -0.29 -14.31
CA ASP A 73 21.19 -0.13 -14.92
C ASP A 73 21.27 1.03 -15.91
N THR A 74 20.15 1.36 -16.56
CA THR A 74 20.09 2.41 -17.59
C THR A 74 19.79 3.80 -17.06
N GLN A 75 19.17 3.92 -15.88
CA GLN A 75 18.88 5.22 -15.28
C GLN A 75 20.03 5.62 -14.36
N CYS A 76 20.73 6.72 -14.69
CA CYS A 76 21.86 7.21 -13.91
C CYS A 76 21.49 7.62 -12.48
N VAL A 77 20.22 7.91 -12.19
CA VAL A 77 19.72 8.28 -10.87
C VAL A 77 18.29 7.73 -10.75
N ILE A 78 18.11 6.61 -10.07
CA ILE A 78 16.81 6.23 -9.51
C ILE A 78 16.90 6.53 -8.03
N ASP A 79 16.15 7.55 -7.59
CA ASP A 79 16.03 7.83 -6.15
C ASP A 79 14.68 7.30 -5.65
N PHE A 80 14.76 6.39 -4.70
CA PHE A 80 13.60 5.84 -4.03
C PHE A 80 13.35 6.63 -2.74
N ASP A 81 13.01 7.91 -2.89
CA ASP A 81 12.78 8.83 -1.77
C ASP A 81 11.46 8.57 -1.02
N ASN A 82 10.50 7.93 -1.68
CA ASN A 82 9.18 7.67 -1.11
C ASN A 82 8.48 6.50 -1.84
N PHE A 83 7.36 6.06 -1.27
CA PHE A 83 6.57 4.97 -1.85
C PHE A 83 6.10 5.29 -3.28
N ASN A 84 5.71 6.54 -3.57
CA ASN A 84 5.23 6.90 -4.90
C ASN A 84 6.33 6.76 -5.96
N SER A 85 7.58 7.17 -5.70
CA SER A 85 8.66 6.99 -6.68
C SER A 85 8.94 5.50 -6.96
N ILE A 86 8.86 4.65 -5.94
CA ILE A 86 8.95 3.19 -6.09
C ILE A 86 7.75 2.67 -6.90
N TYR A 87 6.54 3.10 -6.58
CA TYR A 87 5.31 2.68 -7.26
C TYR A 87 5.33 3.04 -8.75
N GLN A 88 5.81 4.24 -9.10
CA GLN A 88 5.99 4.67 -10.49
C GLN A 88 7.06 3.85 -11.22
N PHE A 89 8.19 3.56 -10.56
CA PHE A 89 9.21 2.66 -11.11
C PHE A 89 8.64 1.27 -11.44
N VAL A 90 7.84 0.71 -10.54
CA VAL A 90 7.17 -0.59 -10.80
C VAL A 90 6.14 -0.45 -11.92
N GLN A 91 5.42 0.67 -11.98
CA GLN A 91 4.43 0.94 -13.03
C GLN A 91 5.07 0.99 -14.42
N ASP A 92 6.25 1.61 -14.55
CA ASP A 92 7.02 1.66 -15.80
C ASP A 92 7.50 0.29 -16.29
N VAL A 93 7.72 -0.65 -15.37
CA VAL A 93 8.02 -2.05 -15.70
C VAL A 93 6.74 -2.78 -16.07
N ARG A 94 5.70 -2.64 -15.25
CA ARG A 94 4.38 -3.24 -15.46
C ARG A 94 3.81 -2.91 -16.83
N ASN A 95 3.90 -1.65 -17.27
CA ASN A 95 3.35 -1.19 -18.56
C ASN A 95 3.95 -1.91 -19.78
N LYS A 96 5.06 -2.64 -19.60
CA LYS A 96 5.71 -3.45 -20.64
C LYS A 96 5.29 -4.93 -20.61
N ILE A 97 4.42 -5.33 -19.67
CA ILE A 97 4.10 -6.73 -19.39
C ILE A 97 2.59 -6.92 -19.27
N GLU A 98 2.01 -7.56 -20.28
CA GLU A 98 0.61 -7.93 -20.26
C GLU A 98 0.29 -8.90 -19.11
N GLY A 99 -0.80 -8.64 -18.38
CA GLY A 99 -1.24 -9.46 -17.26
C GLY A 99 -0.56 -9.14 -15.93
N PHE A 100 0.30 -8.12 -15.87
CA PHE A 100 0.80 -7.56 -14.62
C PHE A 100 -0.17 -6.45 -14.15
N GLY A 101 -1.04 -6.77 -13.19
CA GLY A 101 -2.11 -5.87 -12.75
C GLY A 101 -1.72 -4.87 -11.66
N GLU A 102 -2.64 -3.97 -11.29
CA GLU A 102 -2.44 -2.96 -10.22
C GLU A 102 -2.08 -3.58 -8.87
N LEU A 103 -2.69 -4.72 -8.51
CA LEU A 103 -2.35 -5.42 -7.27
C LEU A 103 -0.90 -5.90 -7.26
N ALA A 104 -0.41 -6.43 -8.40
CA ALA A 104 0.99 -6.81 -8.51
C ALA A 104 1.91 -5.59 -8.47
N ASN A 105 1.47 -4.44 -9.01
CA ASN A 105 2.22 -3.19 -8.94
C ASN A 105 2.43 -2.76 -7.48
N TYR A 106 1.33 -2.69 -6.73
CA TYR A 106 1.35 -2.32 -5.33
C TYR A 106 2.18 -3.30 -4.49
N ASP A 107 1.93 -4.61 -4.60
CA ASP A 107 2.64 -5.62 -3.80
C ASP A 107 4.15 -5.60 -4.07
N VAL A 108 4.57 -5.42 -5.33
CA VAL A 108 6.00 -5.31 -5.67
C VAL A 108 6.60 -4.00 -5.13
N ALA A 109 5.91 -2.87 -5.25
CA ALA A 109 6.37 -1.60 -4.70
C ALA A 109 6.52 -1.67 -3.17
N LEU A 110 5.56 -2.30 -2.50
CA LEU A 110 5.60 -2.51 -1.05
C LEU A 110 6.80 -3.35 -0.63
N ARG A 111 7.10 -4.44 -1.35
CA ARG A 111 8.27 -5.29 -1.07
C ARG A 111 9.60 -4.54 -1.20
N ILE A 112 9.77 -3.70 -2.22
CA ILE A 112 10.93 -2.82 -2.36
C ILE A 112 10.99 -1.83 -1.20
N THR A 113 9.84 -1.28 -0.82
CA THR A 113 9.73 -0.33 0.29
C THR A 113 10.17 -0.95 1.62
N LYS A 114 9.82 -2.23 1.88
CA LYS A 114 10.27 -2.95 3.07
C LYS A 114 11.80 -3.10 3.12
N TYR A 115 12.46 -3.32 1.98
CA TYR A 115 13.92 -3.32 1.91
C TYR A 115 14.53 -1.96 2.27
N LEU A 116 13.94 -0.88 1.76
CA LEU A 116 14.41 0.49 2.00
C LEU A 116 14.12 0.99 3.42
N GLY A 117 13.25 0.29 4.16
CA GLY A 117 12.93 0.61 5.55
C GLY A 117 11.97 1.77 5.72
N PHE A 118 11.21 2.15 4.68
CA PHE A 118 10.15 3.14 4.84
C PHE A 118 8.89 2.52 5.43
N GLU A 119 8.24 3.30 6.27
CA GLU A 119 6.89 3.00 6.76
C GLU A 119 5.88 3.76 5.91
N LEU A 120 4.88 3.06 5.38
CA LEU A 120 3.80 3.72 4.65
C LEU A 120 2.94 4.51 5.64
N GLN A 121 2.73 5.79 5.37
CA GLN A 121 1.83 6.66 6.14
C GLN A 121 0.52 6.94 5.37
N GLU A 122 0.29 6.18 4.31
CA GLU A 122 -0.86 6.32 3.41
C GLU A 122 -1.39 4.94 3.04
N VAL A 123 -2.72 4.84 2.92
CA VAL A 123 -3.45 3.64 2.50
C VAL A 123 -3.87 3.80 1.05
N TYR A 124 -3.47 2.85 0.20
CA TYR A 124 -3.84 2.82 -1.21
C TYR A 124 -5.15 2.03 -1.37
N LEU A 125 -6.22 2.72 -1.78
CA LEU A 125 -7.53 2.12 -1.94
C LEU A 125 -7.61 1.35 -3.26
N HIS A 126 -7.57 0.01 -3.17
CA HIS A 126 -8.03 -0.87 -4.24
C HIS A 126 -9.41 -1.48 -3.90
N ALA A 127 -9.97 -2.29 -4.79
CA ALA A 127 -11.35 -2.77 -4.69
C ALA A 127 -11.70 -3.41 -3.33
N GLY A 128 -10.80 -4.24 -2.77
CA GLY A 128 -11.01 -4.88 -1.47
C GLY A 128 -10.98 -3.91 -0.29
N VAL A 129 -10.03 -2.98 -0.31
CA VAL A 129 -9.80 -1.97 0.74
C VAL A 129 -10.92 -0.94 0.75
N THR A 130 -11.41 -0.57 -0.43
CA THR A 130 -12.52 0.37 -0.61
C THR A 130 -13.78 -0.10 0.11
N ILE A 131 -14.04 -1.41 0.16
CA ILE A 131 -15.19 -1.97 0.87
C ILE A 131 -15.01 -1.77 2.39
N GLY A 132 -13.85 -2.13 2.93
CA GLY A 132 -13.54 -1.93 4.36
C GLY A 132 -13.53 -0.45 4.75
N PHE A 133 -13.00 0.42 3.89
CA PHE A 133 -12.98 1.86 4.10
C PHE A 133 -14.39 2.45 4.19
N ARG A 134 -15.28 2.07 3.25
CA ARG A 134 -16.69 2.49 3.28
C ARG A 134 -17.42 1.97 4.51
N ALA A 135 -17.08 0.77 4.98
CA ALA A 135 -17.66 0.19 6.19
C ALA A 135 -17.30 0.98 7.46
N LEU A 136 -16.24 1.80 7.44
CA LEU A 136 -15.94 2.76 8.52
C LEU A 136 -16.86 3.99 8.53
N GLY A 137 -17.78 4.13 7.55
CA GLY A 137 -18.59 5.33 7.37
C GLY A 137 -17.80 6.53 6.85
N LEU A 138 -16.58 6.32 6.38
CA LEU A 138 -15.75 7.36 5.77
C LEU A 138 -16.14 7.52 4.30
N ASN A 139 -16.38 8.77 3.89
CA ASN A 139 -16.66 9.07 2.49
C ASN A 139 -15.36 9.07 1.70
N VAL A 140 -15.36 8.31 0.61
CA VAL A 140 -14.35 8.42 -0.43
C VAL A 140 -14.68 9.72 -1.19
N GLU A 141 -14.22 10.88 -0.70
CA GLU A 141 -13.85 11.91 -1.68
C GLU A 141 -12.87 11.27 -2.66
N GLU A 142 -12.90 11.62 -3.95
CA GLU A 142 -12.18 11.00 -5.09
C GLU A 142 -10.65 10.85 -4.90
N ARG A 143 -10.22 10.12 -3.89
CA ARG A 143 -8.84 9.92 -3.48
C ARG A 143 -8.64 8.43 -3.36
N ASP A 144 -7.78 7.92 -4.22
CA ASP A 144 -7.32 6.53 -4.18
C ASP A 144 -6.26 6.32 -3.08
N ILE A 145 -5.89 7.37 -2.34
CA ILE A 145 -4.84 7.38 -1.32
C ILE A 145 -5.33 8.16 -0.10
N ILE A 146 -5.33 7.53 1.07
CA ILE A 146 -5.81 8.12 2.33
C ILE A 146 -4.70 8.13 3.40
N PRO A 147 -4.36 9.27 4.00
CA PRO A 147 -3.41 9.32 5.12
C PRO A 147 -3.86 8.47 6.33
N VAL A 148 -2.95 7.77 7.00
CA VAL A 148 -3.27 6.92 8.17
C VAL A 148 -3.93 7.70 9.31
N GLU A 149 -3.59 8.98 9.45
CA GLU A 149 -4.16 9.89 10.46
C GLU A 149 -5.67 10.15 10.28
N TYR A 150 -6.25 9.84 9.12
CA TYR A 150 -7.68 10.03 8.87
C TYR A 150 -8.53 8.84 9.35
N PHE A 151 -7.89 7.76 9.82
CA PHE A 151 -8.57 6.59 10.33
C PHE A 151 -8.83 6.71 11.84
N PRO A 152 -9.91 6.07 12.35
CA PRO A 152 -10.22 6.12 13.77
C PRO A 152 -9.18 5.36 14.60
N GLU A 153 -9.00 5.75 15.86
CA GLU A 153 -8.24 4.92 16.82
C GLU A 153 -8.94 3.57 17.04
N PRO A 154 -8.18 2.46 17.24
CA PRO A 154 -6.72 2.38 17.22
C PRO A 154 -6.11 2.12 15.81
N PHE A 155 -6.91 2.18 14.73
CA PHE A 155 -6.44 1.82 13.40
C PHE A 155 -5.39 2.78 12.83
N ASN A 156 -5.42 4.07 13.21
CA ASN A 156 -4.38 5.04 12.86
C ASN A 156 -3.00 4.76 13.48
N LEU A 157 -2.88 3.77 14.39
CA LEU A 157 -1.61 3.30 14.94
C LEU A 157 -0.91 2.29 14.02
N LEU A 158 -1.60 1.80 12.97
CA LEU A 158 -1.03 0.90 11.98
C LEU A 158 -0.34 1.69 10.87
N SER A 159 0.72 1.13 10.31
CA SER A 159 1.25 1.57 9.03
C SER A 159 0.20 1.40 7.92
N GLY A 160 0.33 2.17 6.85
CA GLY A 160 -0.60 2.17 5.73
C GLY A 160 -0.80 0.80 5.09
N ASP A 161 0.24 -0.03 5.01
CA ASP A 161 0.14 -1.38 4.48
C ASP A 161 -0.54 -2.37 5.44
N HIS A 162 -0.40 -2.20 6.76
CA HIS A 162 -1.15 -3.01 7.71
C HIS A 162 -2.61 -2.58 7.79
N LEU A 163 -2.87 -1.28 7.65
CA LEU A 163 -4.21 -0.74 7.59
C LEU A 163 -4.95 -1.20 6.32
N GLU A 164 -4.26 -1.23 5.18
CA GLU A 164 -4.73 -1.84 3.93
C GLU A 164 -5.18 -3.29 4.13
N ASN A 165 -4.31 -4.13 4.71
CA ASN A 165 -4.62 -5.52 5.02
C ASN A 165 -5.84 -5.64 5.97
N LEU A 166 -5.90 -4.84 7.03
CA LEU A 166 -7.01 -4.83 7.99
C LEU A 166 -8.33 -4.53 7.27
N LEU A 167 -8.37 -3.46 6.47
CA LEU A 167 -9.58 -3.07 5.72
C LEU A 167 -10.00 -4.16 4.73
N CYS A 168 -9.05 -4.79 4.04
CA CYS A 168 -9.33 -5.81 3.05
C CYS A 168 -9.86 -7.12 3.67
N ILE A 169 -9.26 -7.56 4.79
CA ILE A 169 -9.57 -8.82 5.47
C ILE A 169 -10.81 -8.71 6.36
N TYR A 170 -10.92 -7.62 7.12
CA TYR A 170 -11.98 -7.43 8.13
C TYR A 170 -13.20 -6.65 7.61
N LYS A 171 -13.28 -6.35 6.31
CA LYS A 171 -14.38 -5.57 5.70
C LYS A 171 -15.80 -5.93 6.18
N GLU A 172 -16.12 -7.22 6.33
CA GLU A 172 -17.44 -7.65 6.81
C GLU A 172 -17.64 -7.41 8.31
N MET A 173 -16.58 -7.52 9.11
CA MET A 173 -16.65 -7.22 10.55
C MET A 173 -16.76 -5.71 10.80
N LEU A 174 -16.13 -4.89 9.96
CA LEU A 174 -16.19 -3.44 10.02
C LEU A 174 -17.63 -2.94 9.78
N ASP A 175 -18.36 -3.53 8.83
CA ASP A 175 -19.74 -3.16 8.50
C ASP A 175 -20.74 -3.46 9.65
N HIS A 176 -20.34 -4.32 10.59
CA HIS A 176 -21.14 -4.72 11.75
C HIS A 176 -20.49 -4.36 13.08
N SER A 177 -19.58 -3.38 13.07
CA SER A 177 -18.89 -2.86 14.25
C SER A 177 -19.55 -1.59 14.78
N SER A 178 -19.50 -1.38 16.09
CA SER A 178 -19.81 -0.07 16.67
C SER A 178 -18.53 0.70 16.78
N ALA A 179 -18.44 1.83 16.10
CA ALA A 179 -17.41 2.82 16.38
C ALA A 179 -17.52 3.23 17.86
N GLU A 180 -16.40 3.19 18.59
CA GLU A 180 -16.27 3.99 19.79
C GLU A 180 -16.23 5.45 19.31
N LEU A 181 -17.36 6.14 19.46
CA LEU A 181 -17.60 7.45 18.84
C LEU A 181 -16.53 8.48 19.23
N ALA A 182 -15.64 8.78 18.30
CA ALA A 182 -15.06 10.12 18.14
C ALA A 182 -15.52 10.68 16.80
N ILE A 183 -16.73 11.24 16.78
CA ILE A 183 -17.18 12.09 15.66
C ILE A 183 -16.24 13.30 15.65
N THR A 184 -15.23 13.29 14.78
CA THR A 184 -14.64 14.53 14.28
C THR A 184 -14.96 14.61 12.80
N CYS A 185 -16.06 15.31 12.53
CA CYS A 185 -16.37 15.85 11.22
C CYS A 185 -15.18 16.75 10.82
N ILE A 186 -14.30 16.29 9.93
CA ILE A 186 -13.22 17.14 9.39
C ILE A 186 -13.87 18.07 8.38
N CYS A 187 -14.30 19.23 8.88
CA CYS A 187 -14.71 20.37 8.07
C CYS A 187 -13.44 21.06 7.56
N THR A 188 -13.33 21.20 6.24
CA THR A 188 -12.20 21.79 5.51
C THR A 188 -11.96 23.24 5.97
N LYS A 189 -10.82 23.51 6.62
CA LYS A 189 -10.27 24.86 6.71
C LYS A 189 -9.04 24.94 5.82
N ILE A 190 -9.24 25.25 4.55
CA ILE A 190 -8.18 25.80 3.70
C ILE A 190 -8.52 27.27 3.44
N ASN A 191 -7.77 28.15 4.11
CA ASN A 191 -7.71 29.59 3.82
C ASN A 191 -7.03 29.78 2.46
N TYR A 192 -7.78 30.13 1.43
CA TYR A 192 -7.21 30.74 0.23
C TYR A 192 -7.28 32.27 0.36
N TYR A 193 -6.09 32.88 0.44
CA TYR A 193 -5.90 34.31 0.19
C TYR A 193 -6.35 34.63 -1.24
N CYS A 194 -7.51 35.26 -1.40
CA CYS A 194 -7.88 35.94 -2.64
C CYS A 194 -7.19 37.31 -2.68
N THR A 195 -6.16 37.43 -3.50
CA THR A 195 -5.66 38.73 -3.93
C THR A 195 -6.62 39.30 -4.98
N ASN A 196 -7.35 40.35 -4.60
CA ASN A 196 -8.20 41.10 -5.52
C ASN A 196 -7.32 41.79 -6.58
N LYS A 197 -7.43 41.34 -7.84
CA LYS A 197 -7.20 42.17 -9.03
C LYS A 197 -8.55 42.46 -9.67
N ASN A 198 -9.17 43.57 -9.27
CA ASN A 198 -10.24 44.18 -10.07
C ASN A 198 -9.64 45.38 -10.80
N GLY A 199 -9.56 45.26 -12.13
CA GLY A 199 -9.47 46.38 -13.05
C GLY A 199 -10.86 46.82 -13.52
N CYS A 200 -10.91 48.06 -14.02
CA CYS A 200 -12.05 48.86 -14.53
C CYS A 200 -12.95 49.42 -13.41
N ILE A 201 -13.05 50.74 -13.20
CA ILE A 201 -13.23 51.85 -14.17
C ILE A 201 -12.16 52.94 -13.98
#